data_AF-A0A6I4J406-F1
#
_entry.id   AF-A0A6I4J406-F1
#
_cell.length_a   1.000
_cell.length_b   1.000
_cell.length_c   1.000
_cell.angle_alpha   90.00
_cell.angle_beta   90.00
_cell.angle_gamma   90.00
#
_symmetry.space_group_name_H-M   'P 1'
#
loop_
_entity.id
_entity.type
_entity.pdbx_description
1 polymer ?
#
loop_
_entity_poly.entity_id
_entity_poly.type
_entity_poly.pdbx_seq_one_letter_code
_entity_poly.pdbx_strand_id
1 'polypeptide(L)' 'MNEPSIEGLLLALVGLVGLGFGFARREMPLNFRVDTSRDRNPVGFWALAGFYGFVVIVGIMIAIRYAR' A
#
# COMPACT_ATOMS: atom_id res chain seq x y z
N MET A 1 -6.15 13.39 -18.76
CA MET A 1 -5.37 12.37 -18.04
C MET A 1 -5.54 11.07 -18.79
N ASN A 2 -4.43 10.42 -19.09
CA ASN A 2 -4.43 9.19 -19.88
C ASN A 2 -4.90 8.05 -18.96
N GLU A 3 -5.56 7.04 -19.51
CA GLU A 3 -6.06 5.88 -18.74
C GLU A 3 -5.01 5.27 -17.80
N PRO A 4 -3.74 5.07 -18.21
CA PRO A 4 -2.70 4.55 -17.31
C PRO A 4 -2.38 5.48 -16.13
N SER A 5 -2.54 6.80 -16.30
CA SER A 5 -2.31 7.76 -15.23
C SER A 5 -3.35 7.63 -14.12
N ILE A 6 -4.61 7.39 -14.49
CA ILE A 6 -5.71 7.15 -13.56
C ILE A 6 -5.47 5.84 -12.81
N GLU A 7 -5.10 4.76 -13.53
CA GLU A 7 -4.77 3.48 -12.92
C GLU A 7 -3.61 3.58 -11.92
N GLY A 8 -2.56 4.34 -12.25
CA GLY A 8 -1.45 4.62 -11.34
C GLY A 8 -1.89 5.32 -10.06
N LEU A 9 -2.78 6.32 -10.18
CA LEU A 9 -3.35 7.00 -9.00
C LEU A 9 -4.22 6.07 -8.16
N LEU A 10 -5.05 5.24 -8.79
CA LEU A 10 -5.86 4.26 -8.08
C LEU A 10 -5.00 3.25 -7.34
N LEU A 11 -3.93 2.75 -7.97
CA LEU A 11 -2.96 1.86 -7.33
C LEU A 11 -2.30 2.52 -6.11
N ALA A 12 -1.89 3.79 -6.25
CA ALA A 12 -1.31 4.54 -5.16
C ALA A 12 -2.32 4.75 -4.01
N LEU A 13 -3.58 5.04 -4.32
CA LEU A 13 -4.64 5.18 -3.33
C LEU A 13 -4.90 3.88 -2.55
N VAL A 14 -4.95 2.73 -3.23
CA VAL A 14 -5.10 1.42 -2.56
C VAL A 14 -3.94 1.18 -1.59
N GLY A 15 -2.71 1.47 -2.02
CA GLY A 15 -1.53 1.37 -1.18
C GLY A 15 -1.61 2.27 0.06
N LEU A 16 -2.01 3.53 -0.12
CA LEU A 16 -2.15 4.51 0.97
C LEU A 16 -3.25 4.12 1.96
N VAL A 17 -4.39 3.63 1.48
CA VAL A 17 -5.48 3.15 2.34
C VAL A 17 -5.03 1.94 3.16
N GLY A 18 -4.31 0.99 2.54
CA GLY A 18 -3.74 -0.16 3.24
C GLY A 18 -2.78 0.24 4.35
N LEU A 19 -1.86 1.16 4.09
CA LEU A 19 -0.95 1.72 5.09
C LEU A 19 -1.69 2.48 6.18
N GLY A 20 -2.57 3.40 5.81
CA GLY A 20 -3.32 4.23 6.74
C GLY A 20 -4.13 3.39 7.72
N PHE A 21 -4.86 2.40 7.20
CA PHE A 21 -5.58 1.43 8.04
C PHE A 21 -4.63 0.62 8.91
N GLY A 22 -3.53 0.10 8.32
CA GLY A 22 -2.57 -0.73 9.02
C GLY A 22 -1.91 -0.02 10.21
N PHE A 23 -1.47 1.22 10.02
CA PHE A 23 -0.89 2.03 11.09
C PHE A 23 -1.92 2.46 12.13
N ALA A 24 -3.15 2.81 11.73
CA ALA A 24 -4.21 3.18 12.67
C ALA A 24 -4.64 2.02 13.57
N ARG A 25 -4.69 0.80 13.03
CA ARG A 25 -5.08 -0.42 13.76
C ARG A 25 -3.92 -1.16 14.42
N ARG A 26 -2.67 -0.77 14.10
CA ARG A 26 -1.44 -1.50 14.46
C ARG A 26 -1.41 -2.94 13.92
N GLU A 27 -2.21 -3.24 12.91
CA GLU A 27 -2.33 -4.55 12.25
C GLU A 27 -2.53 -4.34 10.74
N MET A 28 -1.70 -4.94 9.89
CA MET A 28 -1.79 -4.72 8.44
C MET A 28 -2.98 -5.49 7.84
N PRO A 29 -3.76 -4.87 6.92
CA PRO A 29 -4.89 -5.51 6.30
C PRO A 29 -4.43 -6.63 5.35
N LEU A 30 -4.61 -7.89 5.77
CA LEU A 30 -4.33 -9.07 4.97
C LEU A 30 -5.38 -10.15 5.27
N ASN A 31 -6.04 -10.69 4.24
CA ASN A 31 -7.07 -11.74 4.41
C ASN A 31 -6.48 -13.16 4.41
N PHE A 32 -5.39 -13.34 5.15
CA PHE A 32 -4.84 -14.65 5.45
C PHE A 32 -4.76 -14.72 6.97
N ARG A 33 -4.96 -15.88 7.59
CA ARG A 33 -4.95 -16.08 9.05
C ARG A 33 -3.54 -15.90 9.65
N VAL A 34 -2.83 -14.87 9.22
CA VAL A 34 -1.45 -14.50 9.54
C VAL A 34 -1.53 -13.35 10.53
N ASP A 35 -0.80 -13.45 11.63
CA ASP A 35 -0.67 -12.34 12.57
C ASP A 35 0.17 -11.24 11.92
N THR A 36 -0.46 -10.10 11.66
CA THR A 36 0.18 -8.91 11.09
C THR A 36 0.28 -7.79 12.11
N SER A 37 0.11 -8.10 13.40
CA SER A 37 0.20 -7.13 14.48
C SER A 37 1.61 -6.59 14.64
N ARG A 38 1.72 -5.27 14.78
CA ARG A 38 2.98 -4.58 15.06
C ARG A 38 3.58 -5.00 16.40
N ASP A 39 2.74 -5.35 17.37
CA ASP A 39 3.16 -5.64 18.73
C ASP A 39 3.55 -7.13 18.91
N ARG A 40 2.84 -8.05 18.23
CA ARG A 40 3.10 -9.51 18.32
C ARG A 40 4.02 -10.04 17.23
N ASN A 41 3.86 -9.56 16.00
CA ASN A 41 4.66 -9.95 14.84
C ASN A 41 5.18 -8.70 14.08
N PRO A 42 6.14 -7.96 14.67
CA PRO A 42 6.65 -6.73 14.09
C PRO A 42 7.26 -6.95 12.70
N VAL A 43 7.91 -8.08 12.46
CA VAL A 43 8.50 -8.42 11.16
C VAL A 43 7.42 -8.53 10.09
N GLY A 44 6.32 -9.26 10.36
CA GLY A 44 5.20 -9.38 9.45
C GLY A 44 4.51 -8.03 9.17
N PHE A 45 4.33 -7.21 10.21
CA PHE A 45 3.79 -5.86 10.07
C PHE A 45 4.64 -5.00 9.13
N TRP A 46 5.95 -4.93 9.36
CA TRP A 46 6.85 -4.08 8.55
C TRP A 46 7.07 -4.61 7.14
N ALA A 47 7.08 -5.93 6.93
CA ALA A 47 7.14 -6.52 5.60
C ALA A 47 5.92 -6.12 4.75
N LEU A 48 4.72 -6.20 5.34
CA LEU A 48 3.49 -5.79 4.68
C LEU A 48 3.41 -4.26 4.51
N ALA A 49 3.84 -3.49 5.50
CA ALA A 49 3.99 -2.04 5.37
C ALA A 49 4.90 -1.68 4.18
N GLY A 50 6.05 -2.35 4.07
CA GLY A 50 6.98 -2.18 2.97
C GLY A 50 6.36 -2.51 1.61
N PHE A 51 5.61 -3.61 1.53
CA PHE A 51 4.87 -3.99 0.32
C PHE A 51 3.84 -2.93 -0.10
N TYR A 52 2.97 -2.49 0.82
CA TYR A 52 2.01 -1.43 0.50
C TYR A 52 2.72 -0.12 0.13
N GLY A 53 3.82 0.23 0.79
CA GLY A 53 4.65 1.39 0.43
C GLY A 53 5.23 1.29 -0.98
N PHE A 54 5.71 0.11 -1.37
CA PHE A 54 6.18 -0.14 -2.73
C PHE A 54 5.05 0.03 -3.76
N VAL A 55 3.85 -0.49 -3.49
CA VAL A 55 2.67 -0.31 -4.33
C VAL A 55 2.33 1.19 -4.51
N VAL A 56 2.42 1.99 -3.44
CA VAL A 56 2.24 3.45 -3.53
C VAL A 56 3.25 4.09 -4.47
N ILE A 57 4.54 3.77 -4.30
CA ILE A 57 5.62 4.35 -5.12
C ILE A 57 5.42 3.98 -6.59
N VAL A 58 5.12 2.71 -6.89
CA VAL A 58 4.86 2.25 -8.26
C VAL A 58 3.66 2.97 -8.87
N GLY A 59 2.56 3.08 -8.13
CA GLY A 59 1.38 3.81 -8.58
C GLY A 59 1.67 5.27 -8.91
N ILE A 60 2.41 5.97 -8.05
CA ILE A 60 2.83 7.36 -8.29
C ILE A 60 3.73 7.47 -9.52
N MET A 61 4.70 6.56 -9.69
CA MET A 61 5.59 6.56 -10.86
C MET A 61 4.80 6.40 -12.17
N ILE A 62 3.83 5.47 -12.21
CA ILE A 62 2.94 5.29 -13.36
C ILE A 62 2.12 6.56 -13.59
N ALA A 63 1.49 7.09 -12.54
CA ALA A 63 0.68 8.30 -12.62
C ALA A 63 1.44 9.46 -13.26
N ILE A 64 2.67 9.72 -12.80
CA ILE A 64 3.55 10.77 -13.32
C ILE A 64 4.01 10.47 -14.75
N ARG A 65 4.41 9.23 -15.05
CA ARG A 65 4.94 8.84 -16.37
C ARG A 65 3.92 9.04 -17.50
N TYR A 66 2.63 8.87 -17.19
CA TYR A 66 1.51 8.96 -18.13
C TYR A 66 0.61 10.19 -17.90
N ALA A 67 1.02 11.15 -17.06
CA ALA A 67 0.27 12.40 -16.84
C ALA A 67 0.42 13.41 -17.99
N ARG A 68 1.39 13.18 -18.88
CA ARG A 68 1.63 13.96 -20.11
C ARG A 68 1.03 13.23 -21.31
#